data_AF-G0NEG3-F1
#
_entry.id   AF-G0NEG3-F1
#
_cell.length_a   1.000
_cell.length_b   1.000
_cell.length_c   1.000
_cell.angle_alpha   90.00
_cell.angle_beta   90.00
_cell.angle_gamma   90.00
#
_symmetry.space_group_name_H-M   'P 1'
#
loop_
_entity.id
_entity.type
_entity.pdbx_description
1 polymer ?
#
loop_
_entity_poly.entity_id
_entity_poly.type
_entity_poly.pdbx_seq_one_letter_code
_entity_poly.pdbx_strand_id
1 'polypeptide(L)'
;MYVSAIIVASVALFLSEITLFLNLYLLLAIFWTKKAQRKREMTLIYTRFAVDMLYALANALNLTYSLIRVISPNTVVKNLSFFIAWPTFNLGTIRVFLVFLITLDRVFASYLPVSYHKHRTRIPNLSLILVILLYALFEQFILWIICDFELDIPLTCVHLGCSVNKCYHNYWLNFEQVSYIASFFLV
;
A
#
# COMPACT_ATOMS: atom_id res chain seq x y z
N MET A 1 -18.92 -19.87 -8.25
CA MET A 1 -17.72 -19.19 -7.72
C MET A 1 -16.99 -18.31 -8.73
N TYR A 2 -16.85 -18.71 -10.00
CA TYR A 2 -16.15 -17.88 -11.00
C TYR A 2 -16.85 -16.55 -11.34
N VAL A 3 -18.18 -16.56 -11.53
CA VAL A 3 -18.94 -15.35 -11.89
C VAL A 3 -18.86 -14.27 -10.81
N SER A 4 -19.00 -14.65 -9.54
CA SER A 4 -18.88 -13.72 -8.41
C SER A 4 -17.46 -13.13 -8.32
N ALA A 5 -16.42 -13.94 -8.55
CA ALA A 5 -15.03 -13.45 -8.52
C ALA A 5 -14.74 -12.46 -9.67
N ILE A 6 -15.28 -12.71 -10.87
CA ILE A 6 -15.16 -11.80 -12.01
C ILE A 6 -15.85 -10.48 -11.71
N ILE A 7 -17.09 -10.51 -11.20
CA ILE A 7 -17.84 -9.29 -10.86
C ILE A 7 -17.09 -8.46 -9.81
N VAL A 8 -16.64 -9.10 -8.73
CA VAL A 8 -15.89 -8.42 -7.66
C VAL A 8 -14.58 -7.82 -8.19
N ALA A 9 -13.81 -8.58 -9.00
CA ALA A 9 -12.57 -8.09 -9.57
C ALA A 9 -12.78 -6.92 -10.54
N SER A 10 -13.82 -6.96 -11.38
CA SER A 10 -14.15 -5.87 -12.31
C SER A 10 -14.59 -4.60 -11.58
N VAL A 11 -15.43 -4.74 -10.54
CA VAL A 11 -15.83 -3.59 -9.71
C VAL A 11 -14.62 -3.02 -8.97
N ALA A 12 -13.77 -3.87 -8.39
CA ALA A 12 -12.56 -3.45 -7.70
C ALA A 12 -11.59 -2.74 -8.64
N LEU A 13 -11.47 -3.21 -9.89
CA LEU A 13 -10.63 -2.60 -10.92
C LEU A 13 -11.11 -1.18 -11.23
N PHE A 14 -12.41 -1.02 -11.49
CA PHE A 14 -13.01 0.28 -11.77
C PHE A 14 -12.81 1.28 -10.61
N LEU A 15 -13.02 0.84 -9.37
CA LEU A 15 -12.77 1.66 -8.18
C LEU A 15 -11.29 2.02 -8.01
N SER A 16 -10.39 1.09 -8.35
CA SER A 16 -8.94 1.33 -8.32
C SER A 16 -8.53 2.39 -9.34
N GLU A 17 -9.09 2.37 -10.55
CA GLU A 17 -8.85 3.40 -11.57
C GLU A 17 -9.36 4.77 -11.13
N ILE A 18 -10.57 4.85 -10.58
CA ILE A 18 -11.09 6.11 -10.01
C ILE A 18 -10.12 6.66 -8.95
N THR A 19 -9.66 5.80 -8.04
CA THR A 19 -8.73 6.17 -6.98
C THR A 19 -7.40 6.66 -7.55
N LEU A 20 -6.89 6.01 -8.60
CA LEU A 20 -5.69 6.43 -9.31
C LEU A 20 -5.84 7.84 -9.88
N PHE A 21 -6.91 8.10 -10.64
CA PHE A 21 -7.15 9.41 -11.27
C PHE A 21 -7.37 10.51 -10.24
N LEU A 22 -8.13 10.25 -9.18
CA LEU A 22 -8.37 11.24 -8.11
C LEU A 22 -7.07 11.61 -7.39
N ASN A 23 -6.27 10.64 -6.98
CA ASN A 23 -5.00 10.92 -6.29
C ASN A 23 -3.99 11.62 -7.21
N LEU A 24 -3.92 11.22 -8.49
CA LEU A 24 -3.11 11.91 -9.49
C LEU A 24 -3.56 13.37 -9.67
N TYR A 25 -4.86 13.60 -9.81
CA TYR A 25 -5.42 14.95 -9.92
C TYR A 25 -5.07 15.81 -8.71
N LEU A 26 -5.21 15.29 -7.48
CA LEU A 26 -4.87 16.02 -6.26
C LEU A 26 -3.37 16.38 -6.21
N LEU A 27 -2.49 15.45 -6.56
CA LEU A 27 -1.05 15.71 -6.62
C LEU A 27 -0.71 16.80 -7.66
N LEU A 28 -1.30 16.71 -8.86
CA LEU A 28 -1.12 17.72 -9.91
C LEU A 28 -1.71 19.08 -9.51
N ALA A 29 -2.82 19.08 -8.77
CA ALA A 29 -3.45 20.29 -8.22
C ALA A 29 -2.52 21.03 -7.25
N ILE A 30 -1.80 20.28 -6.42
CA ILE A 30 -0.93 20.81 -5.36
C ILE A 30 0.45 21.22 -5.89
N PHE A 31 1.11 20.34 -6.65
CA PHE A 31 2.50 20.55 -7.04
C PHE A 31 2.66 21.28 -8.37
N TRP A 32 1.81 21.00 -9.35
CA TRP A 32 1.99 21.50 -10.72
C TRP A 32 1.17 22.76 -10.97
N THR A 33 -0.16 22.64 -10.86
CA THR A 33 -1.08 23.74 -11.20
C THR A 33 -1.22 24.77 -10.09
N LYS A 34 -0.66 24.50 -8.89
CA LYS A 34 -0.66 25.37 -7.71
C LYS A 34 -2.04 25.91 -7.33
N LYS A 35 -3.12 25.18 -7.67
CA LYS A 35 -4.49 25.53 -7.29
C LYS A 35 -4.70 25.44 -5.77
N ALA A 36 -3.90 24.62 -5.09
CA ALA A 36 -3.92 24.45 -3.64
C ALA A 36 -2.62 24.98 -3.00
N GLN A 37 -2.75 25.67 -1.86
CA GLN A 37 -1.61 26.19 -1.10
C GLN A 37 -0.84 25.04 -0.45
N ARG A 38 0.46 24.94 -0.78
CA ARG A 38 1.35 23.91 -0.22
C ARG A 38 1.73 24.26 1.22
N LYS A 39 1.34 23.44 2.18
CA LYS A 39 1.72 23.58 3.60
C LYS A 39 2.74 22.51 3.97
N ARG A 40 3.85 22.89 4.63
CA ARG A 40 4.87 21.93 5.10
C ARG A 40 4.31 20.92 6.11
N GLU A 41 3.33 21.34 6.90
CA GLU A 41 2.64 20.50 7.89
C GLU A 41 1.81 19.36 7.24
N MET A 42 1.43 19.51 5.97
CA MET A 42 0.62 18.52 5.25
C MET A 42 1.49 17.58 4.40
N THR A 43 2.82 17.59 4.56
CA THR A 43 3.73 16.78 3.73
C THR A 43 3.42 15.29 3.80
N LEU A 44 3.15 14.75 5.00
CA LEU A 44 2.76 13.34 5.19
C LEU A 44 1.49 12.98 4.40
N ILE A 45 0.53 13.90 4.31
CA ILE A 45 -0.72 13.70 3.57
C ILE A 45 -0.45 13.73 2.06
N TYR A 46 0.45 14.59 1.59
CA TYR A 46 0.85 14.60 0.18
C TYR A 46 1.60 13.31 -0.20
N THR A 47 2.48 12.82 0.67
CA THR A 47 3.14 11.52 0.50
C THR A 47 2.13 10.39 0.44
N ARG A 48 1.09 10.42 1.29
CA ARG A 48 -0.01 9.47 1.25
C ARG A 48 -0.71 9.45 -0.10
N PHE A 49 -1.05 10.61 -0.69
CA PHE A 49 -1.66 10.62 -2.03
C PHE A 49 -0.77 9.97 -3.10
N ALA A 50 0.54 10.17 -3.03
CA ALA A 50 1.49 9.52 -3.95
C ALA A 50 1.53 8.00 -3.76
N VAL A 51 1.56 7.52 -2.51
CA VAL A 51 1.54 6.08 -2.22
C VAL A 51 0.20 5.46 -2.57
N ASP A 52 -0.94 6.11 -2.27
CA ASP A 52 -2.28 5.66 -2.63
C ASP A 52 -2.43 5.56 -4.17
N MET A 53 -1.85 6.50 -4.92
CA MET A 53 -1.80 6.45 -6.39
C MET A 53 -0.99 5.23 -6.89
N LEU A 54 0.23 5.03 -6.38
CA LEU A 54 1.08 3.90 -6.77
C LEU A 54 0.46 2.56 -6.39
N TYR A 55 -0.16 2.48 -5.21
CA TYR A 55 -0.89 1.30 -4.75
C TYR A 55 -2.08 0.99 -5.66
N ALA A 56 -2.88 2.01 -6.02
CA ALA A 56 -4.00 1.85 -6.94
C ALA A 56 -3.56 1.36 -8.33
N LEU A 57 -2.41 1.83 -8.82
CA LEU A 57 -1.83 1.36 -10.08
C LEU A 57 -1.41 -0.12 -9.98
N ALA A 58 -0.65 -0.48 -8.94
CA ALA A 58 -0.19 -1.85 -8.74
C ALA A 58 -1.37 -2.82 -8.54
N ASN A 59 -2.39 -2.40 -7.80
CA ASN A 59 -3.61 -3.18 -7.61
C ASN A 59 -4.41 -3.34 -8.91
N ALA A 60 -4.51 -2.29 -9.74
CA ALA A 60 -5.16 -2.37 -11.05
C ALA A 60 -4.44 -3.36 -11.99
N LEU A 61 -3.11 -3.39 -11.99
CA LEU A 61 -2.32 -4.36 -12.73
C LEU A 61 -2.58 -5.79 -12.24
N ASN A 62 -2.61 -6.01 -10.92
CA ASN A 62 -2.93 -7.32 -10.32
C ASN A 62 -4.33 -7.81 -10.67
N LEU A 63 -5.33 -6.93 -10.59
CA LEU A 63 -6.72 -7.27 -10.91
C LEU A 63 -6.90 -7.55 -12.41
N THR A 64 -6.29 -6.73 -13.27
CA THR A 64 -6.29 -6.95 -14.72
C THR A 64 -5.65 -8.30 -15.07
N TYR A 65 -4.48 -8.62 -14.50
CA TYR A 65 -3.82 -9.90 -14.71
C TYR A 65 -4.67 -11.08 -14.19
N SER A 66 -5.33 -10.92 -13.04
CA SER A 66 -6.24 -11.94 -12.50
C SER A 66 -7.43 -12.18 -13.42
N LEU A 67 -8.04 -11.13 -13.99
CA LEU A 67 -9.14 -11.24 -14.96
C LEU A 67 -8.70 -11.91 -16.26
N ILE A 68 -7.53 -11.55 -16.79
CA ILE A 68 -6.96 -12.17 -17.99
C ILE A 68 -6.80 -13.68 -17.79
N ARG A 69 -6.32 -14.13 -16.63
CA ARG A 69 -6.16 -15.56 -16.35
C ARG A 69 -7.47 -16.32 -16.21
N VAL A 70 -8.53 -15.66 -15.74
CA VAL A 70 -9.85 -16.29 -15.66
C VAL A 70 -10.47 -16.45 -17.05
N ILE A 71 -10.26 -15.48 -17.94
CA ILE A 71 -10.81 -15.49 -19.31
C ILE A 71 -9.96 -16.35 -20.26
N SER A 72 -8.64 -16.29 -20.12
CA SER A 72 -7.65 -16.98 -20.95
C SER A 72 -6.65 -17.74 -20.07
N PRO A 73 -6.97 -18.98 -19.65
CA PRO A 73 -6.09 -19.79 -18.80
C PRO A 73 -4.82 -20.28 -19.53
N ASN A 74 -4.75 -20.14 -20.86
CA ASN A 74 -3.61 -20.59 -21.66
C ASN A 74 -2.45 -19.57 -21.70
N THR A 75 -2.70 -18.33 -21.27
CA THR A 75 -1.74 -17.21 -21.32
C THR A 75 -1.03 -17.01 -19.97
N VAL A 76 -0.65 -18.09 -19.28
CA VAL A 76 0.00 -18.01 -17.97
C VAL A 76 1.52 -17.96 -18.14
N VAL A 77 2.12 -16.86 -17.70
CA VAL A 77 3.58 -16.73 -17.58
C VAL A 77 4.01 -17.16 -16.18
N LYS A 78 4.92 -18.13 -16.09
CA LYS A 78 5.44 -18.63 -14.81
C LYS A 78 6.02 -17.47 -13.98
N ASN A 79 5.73 -17.47 -12.68
CA ASN A 79 6.20 -16.49 -11.68
C ASN A 79 5.78 -15.02 -11.90
N LEU A 80 5.13 -14.67 -13.01
CA LEU A 80 4.68 -13.29 -13.27
C LEU A 80 3.71 -12.79 -12.19
N SER A 81 2.90 -13.68 -11.62
CA SER A 81 1.99 -13.37 -10.52
C SER A 81 2.71 -12.85 -9.28
N PHE A 82 3.94 -13.32 -9.03
CA PHE A 82 4.77 -12.80 -7.93
C PHE A 82 5.16 -11.36 -8.21
N PHE A 83 5.73 -11.09 -9.38
CA PHE A 83 6.29 -9.78 -9.72
C PHE A 83 5.24 -8.68 -9.78
N ILE A 84 4.00 -9.01 -10.14
CA ILE A 84 2.89 -8.06 -10.11
C ILE A 84 2.33 -7.92 -8.67
N ALA A 85 2.22 -9.01 -7.91
CA ALA A 85 1.67 -8.97 -6.55
C ALA A 85 2.62 -8.34 -5.51
N TRP A 86 3.92 -8.56 -5.65
CA TRP A 86 4.93 -8.16 -4.67
C TRP A 86 4.98 -6.64 -4.43
N PRO A 87 4.94 -5.78 -5.48
CA PRO A 87 4.80 -4.34 -5.29
C PRO A 87 3.54 -3.96 -4.51
N THR A 88 2.41 -4.66 -4.71
CA THR A 88 1.16 -4.38 -3.99
C THR A 88 1.27 -4.67 -2.50
N PHE A 89 1.90 -5.79 -2.10
CA PHE A 89 2.14 -6.08 -0.68
C PHE A 89 2.99 -4.98 -0.01
N ASN A 90 4.10 -4.61 -0.64
CA ASN A 90 4.99 -3.57 -0.11
C ASN A 90 4.30 -2.21 -0.04
N LEU A 91 3.62 -1.78 -1.11
CA LEU A 91 2.91 -0.50 -1.13
C LEU A 91 1.74 -0.49 -0.13
N GLY A 92 1.05 -1.63 0.06
CA GLY A 92 0.00 -1.78 1.07
C GLY A 92 0.53 -1.60 2.48
N THR A 93 1.65 -2.21 2.79
CA THR A 93 2.36 -2.04 4.07
C THR A 93 2.77 -0.58 4.29
N ILE A 94 3.41 0.06 3.31
CA ILE A 94 3.83 1.48 3.39
C ILE A 94 2.61 2.39 3.63
N ARG A 95 1.50 2.11 2.93
CA ARG A 95 0.24 2.85 3.09
C ARG A 95 -0.28 2.78 4.52
N VAL A 96 -0.32 1.59 5.11
CA VAL A 96 -0.78 1.38 6.49
C VAL A 96 0.13 2.11 7.49
N PHE A 97 1.46 2.02 7.32
CA PHE A 97 2.42 2.78 8.12
C PHE A 97 2.22 4.29 8.03
N LEU A 98 1.98 4.81 6.82
CA LEU A 98 1.73 6.24 6.63
C LEU A 98 0.46 6.70 7.35
N VAL A 99 -0.61 5.90 7.32
CA VAL A 99 -1.84 6.20 8.07
C VAL A 99 -1.55 6.27 9.56
N PHE A 100 -0.86 5.28 10.11
CA PHE A 100 -0.46 5.26 11.52
C PHE A 100 0.35 6.50 11.91
N LEU A 101 1.36 6.86 11.11
CA LEU A 101 2.20 8.05 11.34
C LEU A 101 1.41 9.36 11.26
N ILE A 102 0.46 9.46 10.33
CA ILE A 102 -0.44 10.61 10.23
C ILE A 102 -1.32 10.71 11.48
N THR A 103 -1.88 9.60 11.95
CA THR A 103 -2.71 9.59 13.16
C THR A 103 -1.89 10.02 14.37
N LEU A 104 -0.68 9.48 14.56
CA LEU A 104 0.23 9.92 15.62
C LEU A 104 0.55 11.42 15.54
N ASP A 105 0.88 11.92 14.34
CA ASP A 105 1.16 13.35 14.12
C ASP A 105 -0.04 14.23 14.55
N ARG A 106 -1.27 13.77 14.27
CA ARG A 106 -2.51 14.46 14.69
C ARG A 106 -2.75 14.38 16.20
N VAL A 107 -2.49 13.24 16.82
CA VAL A 107 -2.59 13.07 18.29
C VAL A 107 -1.64 14.02 18.99
N PHE A 108 -0.37 14.06 18.59
CA PHE A 108 0.59 14.98 19.19
C PHE A 108 0.21 16.46 18.99
N ALA A 109 -0.34 16.81 17.82
CA ALA A 109 -0.84 18.15 17.56
C ALA A 109 -2.03 18.54 18.46
N SER A 110 -2.96 17.61 18.72
CA SER A 110 -4.18 17.88 19.50
C SER A 110 -3.95 17.82 21.01
N TYR A 111 -3.23 16.82 21.51
CA TYR A 111 -3.05 16.60 22.94
C TYR A 111 -1.84 17.37 23.52
N LEU A 112 -0.82 17.64 22.71
CA LEU A 112 0.41 18.33 23.15
C LEU A 112 0.79 19.53 22.24
N PRO A 113 -0.12 20.50 22.02
CA PRO A 113 0.04 21.54 21.01
C PRO A 113 1.27 22.43 21.22
N VAL A 114 1.61 22.76 22.48
CA VAL A 114 2.77 23.63 22.79
C VAL A 114 4.09 22.93 22.52
N SER A 115 4.21 21.65 22.91
CA SER A 115 5.42 20.85 22.68
C SER A 115 5.60 20.56 21.18
N TYR A 116 4.50 20.21 20.51
CA TYR A 116 4.45 19.99 19.07
C TYR A 116 4.85 21.25 18.29
N HIS A 117 4.31 22.41 18.70
CA HIS A 117 4.66 23.76 18.25
C HIS A 117 6.18 23.93 18.03
N LYS A 118 6.88 23.62 19.13
CA LYS A 118 8.29 23.88 19.34
C LYS A 118 9.22 22.81 18.75
N HIS A 119 8.79 21.54 18.71
CA HIS A 119 9.62 20.41 18.26
C HIS A 119 9.35 19.96 16.82
N ARG A 120 8.21 20.32 16.22
CA ARG A 120 7.83 19.84 14.87
C ARG A 120 8.84 20.21 13.78
N THR A 121 9.45 21.40 13.87
CA THR A 121 10.49 21.85 12.92
C THR A 121 11.77 21.01 12.97
N ARG A 122 11.93 20.17 14.01
CA ARG A 122 13.13 19.37 14.26
C ARG A 122 13.04 17.94 13.73
N ILE A 123 11.85 17.44 13.40
CA ILE A 123 11.68 16.10 12.81
C ILE A 123 11.74 16.23 11.29
N PRO A 124 12.82 15.82 10.62
CA PRO A 124 12.91 15.94 9.18
C PRO A 124 12.05 14.86 8.51
N ASN A 125 11.38 15.23 7.41
CA ASN A 125 10.67 14.26 6.55
C ASN A 125 11.59 13.13 6.05
N LEU A 126 12.91 13.36 6.05
CA LEU A 126 13.92 12.36 5.72
C LEU A 126 13.92 11.17 6.69
N SER A 127 13.69 11.40 7.99
CA SER A 127 13.62 10.32 8.98
C SER A 127 12.46 9.37 8.70
N LEU A 128 11.34 9.89 8.21
CA LEU A 128 10.17 9.08 7.84
C LEU A 128 10.46 8.20 6.62
N ILE A 129 11.13 8.75 5.60
CA ILE A 129 11.55 7.99 4.41
C ILE A 129 12.51 6.86 4.83
N LEU A 130 13.45 7.14 5.74
CA LEU A 130 14.39 6.14 6.21
C LEU A 130 13.70 5.00 6.97
N VAL A 131 12.73 5.32 7.84
CA VAL A 131 11.92 4.28 8.53
C VAL A 131 11.16 3.42 7.53
N ILE A 132 10.55 4.01 6.51
CA ILE A 132 9.83 3.28 5.46
C ILE A 132 10.77 2.33 4.69
N LEU A 133 11.96 2.82 4.32
CA LEU A 133 12.95 2.00 3.61
C LEU A 133 13.47 0.84 4.47
N LEU A 134 13.78 1.11 5.75
CA LEU A 134 14.18 0.05 6.68
C LEU A 134 13.08 -1.00 6.85
N TYR A 135 11.82 -0.57 6.90
CA TYR A 135 10.71 -1.49 7.00
C TYR A 135 10.53 -2.32 5.72
N ALA A 136 10.68 -1.73 4.53
CA ALA A 136 10.65 -2.50 3.28
C ALA A 136 11.75 -3.56 3.22
N LEU A 137 12.95 -3.27 3.73
CA LEU A 137 14.02 -4.26 3.87
C LEU A 137 13.66 -5.36 4.89
N PHE A 138 12.97 -5.00 5.97
CA PHE A 138 12.49 -5.95 6.95
C PHE A 138 11.43 -6.90 6.37
N GLU A 139 10.49 -6.41 5.55
CA GLU A 139 9.52 -7.27 4.85
C GLU A 139 10.21 -8.28 3.92
N GLN A 140 11.26 -7.84 3.21
CA GLN A 140 12.10 -8.73 2.40
C GLN A 140 12.78 -9.79 3.29
N PHE A 141 13.35 -9.40 4.43
CA PHE A 141 13.94 -10.34 5.37
C PHE A 141 12.92 -11.39 5.85
N ILE A 142 11.70 -10.99 6.18
CA ILE A 142 10.64 -11.92 6.60
C ILE A 142 10.29 -12.89 5.48
N LEU A 143 10.09 -12.40 4.26
CA LEU A 143 9.70 -13.24 3.13
C LEU A 143 10.74 -14.34 2.87
N TRP A 144 12.01 -13.97 2.71
CA TRP A 144 13.04 -14.89 2.25
C TRP A 144 13.69 -15.70 3.38
N ILE A 145 13.88 -15.11 4.56
CA ILE A 145 14.62 -15.77 5.66
C ILE A 145 13.67 -16.46 6.63
N ILE A 146 12.65 -15.76 7.14
CA ILE A 146 11.76 -16.31 8.17
C ILE A 146 10.76 -17.29 7.57
N CYS A 147 10.13 -16.88 6.47
CA CYS A 147 9.10 -17.68 5.83
C CYS A 147 9.65 -18.65 4.79
N ASP A 148 10.97 -18.64 4.51
CA ASP A 148 11.63 -19.54 3.56
C ASP A 148 10.89 -19.62 2.22
N PHE A 149 10.66 -18.45 1.61
CA PHE A 149 9.91 -18.36 0.36
C PHE A 149 10.74 -18.83 -0.84
N GLU A 150 10.27 -19.89 -1.49
CA GLU A 150 10.78 -20.32 -2.79
C GLU A 150 9.92 -19.75 -3.92
N LEU A 151 10.56 -19.22 -4.96
CA LEU A 151 9.89 -18.63 -6.12
C LEU A 151 9.39 -19.71 -7.11
N ASP A 152 8.41 -20.51 -6.66
CA ASP A 152 7.70 -21.48 -7.49
C ASP A 152 6.20 -21.34 -7.32
N ILE A 153 5.61 -20.41 -8.08
CA ILE A 153 4.17 -20.15 -7.99
C ILE A 153 3.42 -21.18 -8.85
N PRO A 154 2.41 -21.88 -8.28
CA PRO A 154 1.60 -22.80 -9.06
C PRO A 154 0.80 -22.05 -10.13
N LEU A 155 0.73 -22.61 -11.33
CA LEU A 155 -0.01 -22.03 -12.47
C LEU A 155 -1.52 -21.86 -12.17
N THR A 156 -2.03 -22.60 -11.20
CA THR A 156 -3.41 -22.53 -10.70
C THR A 156 -3.66 -21.39 -9.72
N CYS A 157 -2.63 -20.66 -9.29
CA CYS A 157 -2.80 -19.50 -8.43
C CYS A 157 -3.51 -18.40 -9.22
N VAL A 158 -4.75 -18.02 -8.89
CA VAL A 158 -5.50 -16.97 -9.60
C VAL A 158 -5.53 -15.63 -8.84
N HIS A 159 -5.33 -15.66 -7.52
CA HIS A 159 -5.49 -14.49 -6.64
C HIS A 159 -4.18 -14.00 -6.05
N LEU A 160 -4.16 -12.76 -5.54
CA LEU A 160 -2.96 -12.14 -4.95
C LEU A 160 -2.39 -12.95 -3.77
N GLY A 161 -3.27 -13.54 -2.96
CA GLY A 161 -2.86 -14.26 -1.74
C GLY A 161 -2.12 -15.58 -1.98
N CYS A 162 -2.26 -16.20 -3.16
CA CYS A 162 -1.51 -17.42 -3.50
C CYS A 162 -0.17 -17.13 -4.19
N SER A 163 0.15 -15.86 -4.45
CA SER A 163 1.45 -15.47 -5.01
C SER A 163 2.58 -15.52 -4.00
N VAL A 164 2.26 -15.71 -2.73
CA VAL A 164 3.21 -15.83 -1.61
C VAL A 164 2.87 -17.08 -0.81
N ASN A 165 3.81 -17.55 0.01
CA ASN A 165 3.53 -18.69 0.88
C ASN A 165 2.55 -18.32 2.00
N LYS A 166 1.99 -19.35 2.64
CA LYS A 166 1.01 -19.19 3.71
C LYS A 166 1.57 -18.45 4.94
N CYS A 167 2.87 -18.62 5.22
CA CYS A 167 3.57 -17.94 6.31
C CYS A 167 3.51 -16.42 6.14
N TYR A 168 3.99 -15.93 4.99
CA TYR A 168 4.04 -14.51 4.70
C TYR A 168 2.64 -13.91 4.57
N HIS A 169 1.71 -14.62 3.91
CA HIS A 169 0.33 -14.17 3.80
C HIS A 169 -0.33 -13.95 5.17
N ASN A 170 -0.14 -14.89 6.11
CA ASN A 170 -0.70 -14.76 7.46
C ASN A 170 -0.02 -13.64 8.25
N TYR A 171 1.31 -13.51 8.13
CA TYR A 171 2.05 -12.40 8.73
C TYR A 171 1.50 -11.05 8.25
N TRP A 172 1.35 -10.88 6.94
CA TRP A 172 0.90 -9.63 6.33
C TRP A 172 -0.52 -9.26 6.77
N LEU A 173 -1.44 -10.23 6.83
CA LEU A 173 -2.79 -10.02 7.34
C LEU A 173 -2.81 -9.62 8.82
N ASN A 174 -2.01 -10.28 9.67
CA ASN A 174 -1.90 -9.92 11.09
C ASN A 174 -1.33 -8.51 11.26
N PHE A 175 -0.29 -8.16 10.49
CA PHE A 175 0.28 -6.83 10.49
C PHE A 175 -0.75 -5.76 10.13
N GLU A 176 -1.55 -5.99 9.08
CA GLU A 176 -2.60 -5.08 8.65
C GLU A 176 -3.66 -4.89 9.75
N GLN A 177 -4.15 -5.99 10.35
CA GLN A 177 -5.13 -5.96 11.43
C GLN A 177 -4.63 -5.20 12.66
N VAL A 178 -3.43 -5.52 13.14
CA VAL A 178 -2.84 -4.86 14.32
C VAL A 178 -2.68 -3.37 14.09
N SER A 179 -2.24 -2.97 12.90
CA SER A 179 -2.03 -1.56 12.55
C SER A 179 -3.33 -0.77 12.45
N TYR A 180 -4.41 -1.38 11.93
CA TYR A 180 -5.73 -0.75 11.93
C TYR A 180 -6.28 -0.58 13.33
N ILE A 181 -6.15 -1.60 14.18
CA ILE A 181 -6.59 -1.54 15.58
C ILE A 181 -5.82 -0.46 16.34
N ALA A 182 -4.49 -0.42 16.18
CA ALA A 182 -3.65 0.61 16.80
C ALA A 182 -4.02 2.02 16.32
N SER A 183 -4.28 2.18 15.02
CA SER A 183 -4.70 3.47 14.46
C SER A 183 -6.08 3.90 14.98
N PHE A 184 -7.00 2.95 15.20
CA PHE A 184 -8.33 3.23 15.75
C PHE A 184 -8.27 3.69 17.21
N PHE A 185 -7.45 3.04 18.05
CA PHE A 185 -7.29 3.44 19.46
C PHE A 185 -6.58 4.78 19.66
N LEU A 186 -5.86 5.26 18.64
CA LEU A 186 -5.17 6.54 18.69
C LEU A 186 -6.07 7.73 18.32
N VAL A 187 -7.22 7.52 17.68
CA VAL A 187 -8.18 8.59 17.32
C VAL A 187 -9.15 8.83 18.47
#